data_AF-A0A7J7L195-F1
#
_entry.id   AF-A0A7J7L195-F1
#
_cell.length_a   1.000
_cell.length_b   1.000
_cell.length_c   1.000
_cell.angle_alpha   90.00
_cell.angle_beta   90.00
_cell.angle_gamma   90.00
#
_symmetry.space_group_name_H-M   'P 1'
#
loop_
_entity.id
_entity.type
_entity.pdbx_description
1 polymer ?
#
loop_
_entity_poly.entity_id
_entity_poly.type
_entity_poly.pdbx_seq_one_letter_code
_entity_poly.pdbx_strand_id
1 'polypeptide(L)'
;MVVGCNNVDVNATTKYGVSVGNTPGVLTETTAELAASLSLAAARRIVEADEFMRAGLYDGWLPHLFVGNLLKGQTVGVIGAGRIGSAYARMMIEWFKMTLIYYDLYQATRLEKFVTGYGKFLKSNCFLVYHDSHAFYYASKLQALVSY
;
A
#
# COMPACT_ATOMS: atom_id res chain seq x y z
N MET A 1 -8.81 23.88 2.61
CA MET A 1 -8.57 23.61 1.17
C MET A 1 -8.77 22.11 0.95
N VAL A 2 -9.55 21.72 -0.08
CA VAL A 2 -9.94 20.32 -0.31
C VAL A 2 -9.97 20.02 -1.81
N VAL A 3 -9.96 18.74 -2.19
CA VAL A 3 -10.05 18.31 -3.60
C VAL A 3 -11.50 18.28 -4.10
N GLY A 4 -12.44 17.81 -3.28
CA GLY A 4 -13.86 17.67 -3.63
C GLY A 4 -14.63 19.00 -3.52
N CYS A 5 -15.43 19.34 -4.53
CA CYS A 5 -16.29 20.52 -4.49
C CYS A 5 -17.72 20.22 -3.98
N ASN A 6 -17.97 19.02 -3.45
CA ASN A 6 -19.31 18.57 -3.06
C ASN A 6 -19.92 19.41 -1.92
N ASN A 7 -19.09 20.09 -1.13
CA ASN A 7 -19.52 21.00 -0.08
C ASN A 7 -19.87 22.41 -0.57
N VAL A 8 -19.70 22.69 -1.88
CA VAL A 8 -19.99 24.01 -2.48
C VAL A 8 -21.03 23.84 -3.58
N ASP A 9 -22.09 24.65 -3.53
CA ASP A 9 -23.05 24.73 -4.64
C ASP A 9 -22.44 25.50 -5.81
N VAL A 10 -21.81 24.75 -6.71
CA VAL A 10 -21.11 25.27 -7.88
C VAL A 10 -22.07 26.05 -8.81
N ASN A 11 -23.35 25.65 -8.87
CA ASN A 11 -24.33 26.30 -9.72
C ASN A 11 -24.71 27.67 -9.16
N ALA A 12 -24.94 27.76 -7.85
CA ALA A 12 -25.21 29.02 -7.18
C ALA A 12 -24.02 29.98 -7.29
N THR A 13 -22.79 29.51 -7.02
CA THR A 13 -21.60 30.36 -7.12
C THR A 13 -21.38 30.87 -8.54
N THR A 14 -21.61 30.03 -9.55
CA THR A 14 -21.54 30.45 -10.97
C THR A 14 -22.58 31.51 -11.30
N LYS A 15 -23.82 31.34 -10.83
CA LYS A 15 -24.92 32.32 -11.04
C LYS A 15 -24.60 33.70 -10.46
N TYR A 16 -23.90 33.75 -9.32
CA TYR A 16 -23.53 35.00 -8.67
C TYR A 16 -22.12 35.51 -9.04
N GLY A 17 -21.46 34.90 -10.02
CA GLY A 17 -20.13 35.33 -10.48
C GLY A 17 -19.01 35.11 -9.45
N VAL A 18 -19.21 34.21 -8.49
CA VAL A 18 -18.22 33.89 -7.45
C VAL A 18 -17.35 32.72 -7.94
N SER A 19 -16.04 32.95 -8.05
CA SER A 19 -15.08 31.91 -8.45
C SER A 19 -14.79 30.93 -7.31
N VAL A 20 -14.78 29.64 -7.60
CA VAL A 20 -14.45 28.56 -6.65
C VAL A 20 -13.21 27.81 -7.16
N GLY A 21 -12.21 27.66 -6.29
CA GLY A 21 -11.00 26.89 -6.57
C GLY A 21 -10.92 25.63 -5.71
N ASN A 22 -10.35 24.56 -6.27
CA ASN A 22 -9.94 23.36 -5.53
C ASN A 22 -8.46 23.06 -5.78
N THR A 23 -7.90 22.12 -5.00
CA THR A 23 -6.48 21.75 -5.08
C THR A 23 -6.31 20.29 -5.51
N PRO A 24 -6.64 19.93 -6.76
CA PRO A 24 -6.58 18.55 -7.23
C PRO A 24 -5.13 18.03 -7.30
N GLY A 25 -4.93 16.78 -6.88
CA GLY A 25 -3.67 16.06 -7.06
C GLY A 25 -2.64 16.20 -5.92
N VAL A 26 -2.70 17.26 -5.13
CA VAL A 26 -1.71 17.56 -4.07
C VAL A 26 -1.69 16.53 -2.94
N LEU A 27 -2.83 15.87 -2.69
CA LEU A 27 -3.02 14.94 -1.56
C LEU A 27 -2.85 13.46 -1.95
N THR A 28 -2.40 13.18 -3.18
CA THR A 28 -2.41 11.81 -3.71
C THR A 28 -1.50 10.88 -2.91
N GLU A 29 -0.23 11.26 -2.80
CA GLU A 29 0.79 10.44 -2.13
C GLU A 29 0.55 10.41 -0.62
N THR A 30 0.27 11.56 0.02
CA THR A 30 0.00 11.62 1.46
C THR A 30 -1.18 10.75 1.88
N THR A 31 -2.26 10.72 1.10
CA THR A 31 -3.41 9.84 1.40
C THR A 31 -3.04 8.37 1.20
N ALA A 32 -2.25 8.05 0.17
CA ALA A 32 -1.80 6.69 -0.08
C ALA A 32 -0.85 6.17 1.02
N GLU A 33 0.07 7.01 1.50
CA GLU A 33 0.97 6.71 2.63
C GLU A 33 0.19 6.44 3.91
N LEU A 34 -0.82 7.27 4.21
CA LEU A 34 -1.69 7.04 5.36
C LEU A 34 -2.45 5.73 5.24
N ALA A 35 -3.00 5.40 4.06
CA ALA A 35 -3.67 4.12 3.83
C ALA A 35 -2.71 2.93 4.02
N ALA A 36 -1.48 3.01 3.49
CA ALA A 36 -0.45 1.98 3.71
C ALA A 36 -0.07 1.83 5.20
N SER A 37 0.02 2.95 5.92
CA SER A 37 0.30 2.97 7.36
C SER A 37 -0.81 2.29 8.15
N LEU A 38 -2.07 2.55 7.82
CA LEU A 38 -3.23 1.89 8.44
C LEU A 38 -3.25 0.39 8.15
N SER A 39 -2.96 -0.02 6.92
CA SER A 39 -2.83 -1.45 6.56
C SER A 39 -1.76 -2.15 7.39
N LEU A 40 -0.61 -1.51 7.60
CA LEU A 40 0.46 -2.05 8.45
C LEU A 40 0.07 -2.07 9.93
N ALA A 41 -0.56 -1.01 10.42
CA ALA A 41 -1.02 -0.91 11.80
C ALA A 41 -2.02 -2.01 12.15
N ALA A 42 -2.96 -2.28 11.25
CA ALA A 42 -3.91 -3.39 11.39
C ALA A 42 -3.19 -4.75 11.33
N ALA A 43 -2.35 -4.98 10.31
CA ALA A 43 -1.66 -6.25 10.14
C ALA A 43 -0.72 -6.60 11.31
N ARG A 44 -0.14 -5.59 11.97
CA ARG A 44 0.81 -5.76 13.09
C ARG A 44 0.22 -5.46 14.45
N ARG A 45 -1.10 -5.24 14.55
CA ARG A 45 -1.83 -4.94 15.80
C ARG A 45 -1.19 -3.80 16.62
N ILE A 46 -0.72 -2.76 15.93
CA ILE A 46 0.09 -1.70 16.53
C ILE A 46 -0.69 -0.93 17.60
N VAL A 47 -1.95 -0.58 17.30
CA VAL A 47 -2.79 0.22 18.20
C VAL A 47 -3.09 -0.56 19.48
N GLU A 48 -3.47 -1.83 19.35
CA GLU A 48 -3.73 -2.71 20.50
C GLU A 48 -2.48 -2.91 21.37
N ALA A 49 -1.31 -3.04 20.73
CA ALA A 49 -0.04 -3.16 21.45
C ALA A 49 0.32 -1.87 22.21
N ASP A 50 0.11 -0.70 21.60
CA ASP A 50 0.33 0.59 22.27
C ASP A 50 -0.60 0.78 23.47
N GLU A 51 -1.89 0.46 23.33
CA GLU A 51 -2.86 0.52 24.43
C GLU A 51 -2.47 -0.42 25.58
N PHE A 52 -2.09 -1.66 25.26
CA PHE A 52 -1.67 -2.66 26.25
C PHE A 52 -0.39 -2.23 26.99
N MET A 53 0.59 -1.61 26.31
CA MET A 53 1.76 -1.02 26.94
C MET A 53 1.37 0.11 27.90
N ARG A 54 0.52 1.05 27.45
CA ARG A 54 0.09 2.21 28.26
C ARG A 54 -0.72 1.80 29.49
N ALA A 55 -1.46 0.69 29.40
CA ALA A 55 -2.21 0.13 30.52
C ALA A 55 -1.31 -0.54 31.58
N GLY A 56 0.01 -0.64 31.36
CA GLY A 56 0.94 -1.27 32.30
C GLY A 56 0.79 -2.80 32.39
N LEU A 57 0.15 -3.42 31.39
CA LEU A 57 -0.14 -4.86 31.38
C LEU A 57 1.03 -5.71 30.87
N TYR A 58 2.11 -5.08 30.42
CA TYR A 58 3.28 -5.78 29.92
C TYR A 58 4.14 -6.34 31.06
N ASP A 59 4.20 -7.67 31.15
CA ASP A 59 5.01 -8.41 32.12
C ASP A 59 6.14 -9.23 31.46
N GLY A 60 6.46 -8.91 30.19
CA GLY A 60 7.51 -9.56 29.43
C GLY A 60 7.04 -10.16 28.10
N TRP A 61 8.01 -10.70 27.35
CA TRP A 61 7.76 -11.28 26.03
C TRP A 61 7.02 -12.63 26.14
N LEU A 62 5.96 -12.79 25.35
CA LEU A 62 5.21 -14.04 25.22
C LEU A 62 5.10 -14.45 23.74
N PRO A 63 5.19 -15.75 23.40
CA PRO A 63 5.19 -16.21 22.01
C PRO A 63 3.95 -15.84 21.19
N HIS A 64 2.81 -15.59 21.84
CA HIS A 64 1.52 -15.31 21.21
C HIS A 64 1.07 -13.86 21.38
N LEU A 65 1.87 -13.01 22.05
CA LEU A 65 1.50 -11.62 22.30
C LEU A 65 1.62 -10.80 21.01
N PHE A 66 0.48 -10.27 20.54
CA PHE A 66 0.34 -9.46 19.32
C PHE A 66 0.95 -10.10 18.06
N VAL A 67 0.83 -11.43 17.91
CA VAL A 67 1.16 -12.08 16.64
C VAL A 67 0.22 -11.55 15.56
N GLY A 68 0.80 -10.87 14.58
CA GLY A 68 0.09 -10.27 13.46
C GLY A 68 0.33 -11.03 12.15
N ASN A 69 -0.15 -10.46 11.06
CA ASN A 69 -0.02 -11.01 9.72
C ASN A 69 1.18 -10.38 9.00
N LEU A 70 1.98 -11.24 8.36
CA LEU A 70 3.03 -10.78 7.46
C LEU A 70 2.40 -10.34 6.13
N LEU A 71 2.55 -9.06 5.78
CA LEU A 71 2.05 -8.51 4.51
C LEU A 71 2.89 -8.94 3.29
N LYS A 72 4.15 -9.32 3.51
CA LYS A 72 5.07 -9.65 2.43
C LYS A 72 4.52 -10.80 1.58
N GLY A 73 4.42 -10.60 0.26
CA GLY A 73 3.97 -11.61 -0.69
C GLY A 73 2.47 -11.93 -0.66
N GLN A 74 1.68 -11.25 0.18
CA GLN A 74 0.22 -11.42 0.24
C GLN A 74 -0.47 -10.75 -0.96
N THR A 75 -1.77 -10.96 -1.11
CA THR A 75 -2.57 -10.26 -2.13
C THR A 75 -3.14 -8.97 -1.57
N VAL A 76 -3.00 -7.86 -2.30
CA VAL A 76 -3.64 -6.57 -2.00
C VAL A 76 -4.78 -6.34 -2.98
N GLY A 77 -5.97 -6.07 -2.44
CA GLY A 77 -7.16 -5.69 -3.20
C GLY A 77 -7.38 -4.18 -3.19
N VAL A 78 -7.60 -3.58 -4.36
CA VAL A 78 -7.88 -2.13 -4.49
C VAL A 78 -9.18 -1.90 -5.25
N ILE A 79 -10.16 -1.27 -4.60
CA ILE A 79 -11.41 -0.85 -5.24
C ILE A 79 -11.31 0.67 -5.49
N GLY A 80 -11.38 1.07 -6.76
CA GLY A 80 -11.10 2.44 -7.21
C GLY A 80 -9.61 2.66 -7.48
N ALA A 81 -9.17 2.33 -8.70
CA ALA A 81 -7.81 2.52 -9.19
C ALA A 81 -7.57 3.92 -9.79
N GLY A 82 -8.18 4.95 -9.17
CA GLY A 82 -7.88 6.35 -9.44
C GLY A 82 -6.47 6.76 -8.97
N ARG A 83 -6.23 8.07 -8.86
CA ARG A 83 -4.91 8.61 -8.47
C ARG A 83 -4.38 8.02 -7.15
N ILE A 84 -5.21 8.03 -6.10
CA ILE A 84 -4.83 7.56 -4.76
C ILE A 84 -4.71 6.03 -4.73
N GLY A 85 -5.72 5.31 -5.23
CA GLY A 85 -5.72 3.85 -5.25
C GLY A 85 -4.55 3.26 -6.04
N SER A 86 -4.20 3.89 -7.17
CA SER A 86 -3.00 3.55 -7.94
C SER A 86 -1.70 3.82 -7.16
N ALA A 87 -1.59 4.94 -6.43
CA ALA A 87 -0.41 5.23 -5.62
C ALA A 87 -0.25 4.22 -4.47
N TYR A 88 -1.33 3.95 -3.75
CA TYR A 88 -1.38 2.92 -2.71
C TYR A 88 -0.98 1.54 -3.25
N ALA A 89 -1.57 1.11 -4.37
CA ALA A 89 -1.25 -0.17 -5.01
C ALA A 89 0.25 -0.29 -5.32
N ARG A 90 0.86 0.75 -5.90
CA ARG A 90 2.29 0.77 -6.19
C ARG A 90 3.14 0.60 -4.93
N MET A 91 2.84 1.35 -3.87
CA MET A 91 3.55 1.26 -2.59
C MET A 91 3.49 -0.17 -2.02
N MET A 92 2.30 -0.78 -2.00
CA MET A 92 2.15 -2.14 -1.46
C MET A 92 2.92 -3.20 -2.27
N ILE A 93 2.96 -3.04 -3.61
CA ILE A 93 3.73 -3.93 -4.50
C ILE A 93 5.24 -3.71 -4.31
N GLU A 94 5.69 -2.46 -4.27
CA GLU A 94 7.12 -2.16 -4.19
C GLU A 94 7.70 -2.50 -2.81
N TRP A 95 7.01 -2.15 -1.73
CA TRP A 95 7.50 -2.33 -0.37
C TRP A 95 7.31 -3.76 0.14
N PHE A 96 6.14 -4.36 -0.10
CA PHE A 96 5.79 -5.67 0.45
C PHE A 96 5.78 -6.79 -0.58
N LYS A 97 6.06 -6.51 -1.87
CA LYS A 97 6.01 -7.52 -2.95
C LYS A 97 4.65 -8.21 -3.02
N MET A 98 3.58 -7.48 -2.72
CA MET A 98 2.23 -8.01 -2.76
C MET A 98 1.73 -8.19 -4.19
N THR A 99 0.85 -9.16 -4.39
CA THR A 99 0.14 -9.36 -5.66
C THR A 99 -1.08 -8.44 -5.71
N LEU A 100 -1.20 -7.61 -6.75
CA LEU A 100 -2.33 -6.69 -6.89
C LEU A 100 -3.52 -7.36 -7.59
N ILE A 101 -4.69 -7.23 -6.99
CA ILE A 101 -5.99 -7.31 -7.67
C ILE A 101 -6.70 -5.97 -7.53
N TYR A 102 -7.36 -5.49 -8.58
CA TYR A 102 -8.08 -4.23 -8.52
C TYR A 102 -9.42 -4.28 -9.27
N TYR A 103 -10.33 -3.39 -8.88
CA TYR A 103 -11.60 -3.17 -9.56
C TYR A 103 -11.87 -1.67 -9.69
N ASP A 104 -12.29 -1.23 -10.87
CA ASP A 104 -12.73 0.14 -11.16
C ASP A 104 -13.71 0.13 -12.35
N LEU A 105 -14.51 1.19 -12.51
CA LEU A 105 -15.42 1.37 -13.64
C LEU A 105 -14.66 1.54 -14.97
N TYR A 106 -13.45 2.10 -14.90
CA TYR A 106 -12.57 2.30 -16.05
C TYR A 106 -11.25 1.59 -15.84
N GLN A 107 -10.73 0.99 -16.92
CA GLN A 107 -9.47 0.27 -16.86
C GLN A 107 -8.30 1.20 -16.50
N ALA A 108 -7.50 0.80 -15.51
CA ALA A 108 -6.35 1.57 -15.04
C ALA A 108 -5.07 1.21 -15.83
N THR A 109 -5.04 1.54 -17.12
CA THR A 109 -3.96 1.15 -18.05
C THR A 109 -2.57 1.53 -17.56
N ARG A 110 -2.42 2.68 -16.89
CA ARG A 110 -1.13 3.13 -16.34
C ARG A 110 -0.65 2.23 -15.20
N LEU A 111 -1.56 1.81 -14.32
CA LEU A 111 -1.26 0.91 -13.22
C LEU A 111 -0.88 -0.49 -13.74
N GLU A 112 -1.64 -1.03 -14.69
CA GLU A 112 -1.35 -2.33 -15.30
C GLU A 112 0.01 -2.37 -16.00
N LYS A 113 0.35 -1.31 -16.76
CA LYS A 113 1.67 -1.16 -17.38
C LYS A 113 2.78 -1.13 -16.34
N PHE A 114 2.58 -0.41 -15.24
CA PHE A 114 3.53 -0.38 -14.13
C PHE A 114 3.72 -1.78 -13.54
N VAL A 115 2.65 -2.49 -13.17
CA VAL A 115 2.74 -3.82 -12.55
C VAL A 115 3.43 -4.81 -13.48
N THR A 116 3.08 -4.79 -14.77
CA THR A 116 3.72 -5.64 -15.78
C THR A 116 5.20 -5.32 -15.94
N GLY A 117 5.57 -4.04 -16.00
CA GLY A 117 6.96 -3.60 -16.10
C GLY A 117 7.77 -3.97 -14.86
N TYR A 118 7.21 -3.75 -13.68
CA TYR A 118 7.81 -4.09 -12.40
C TYR A 118 8.03 -5.60 -12.24
N GLY A 119 7.04 -6.41 -12.62
CA GLY A 119 7.16 -7.87 -12.61
C GLY A 119 8.24 -8.37 -13.56
N LYS A 120 8.39 -7.77 -14.74
CA LYS A 120 9.50 -8.07 -15.67
C LYS A 120 10.85 -7.69 -15.05
N PHE A 121 10.96 -6.50 -14.47
CA PHE A 121 12.18 -6.03 -13.81
C PHE A 121 12.62 -6.98 -12.69
N LEU A 122 11.69 -7.40 -11.82
CA LEU A 122 12.01 -8.35 -10.74
C LEU A 122 12.52 -9.70 -11.27
N LYS A 123 11.95 -10.22 -12.37
CA LYS A 123 12.41 -11.47 -12.99
C LYS A 123 13.79 -11.35 -13.61
N SER A 124 14.07 -10.24 -14.31
CA SER A 124 15.36 -10.01 -14.97
C SER A 124 16.50 -9.72 -13.98
N ASN A 125 16.19 -9.08 -12.85
CA ASN A 125 17.20 -8.67 -11.86
C ASN A 125 17.28 -9.57 -10.61
N CYS A 126 16.56 -10.69 -10.57
CA CYS A 126 16.63 -11.66 -9.46
C CYS A 126 18.03 -12.28 -9.27
N PHE A 127 18.97 -12.06 -10.20
CA PHE A 127 20.36 -12.48 -10.11
C PHE A 127 21.32 -11.44 -9.51
N LEU A 128 20.89 -10.18 -9.33
CA LEU A 128 21.78 -9.06 -9.02
C LEU A 128 21.16 -8.12 -7.98
N VAL A 129 21.17 -8.50 -6.70
CA VAL A 129 21.57 -7.66 -5.55
C VAL A 129 21.78 -8.60 -4.35
N TYR A 130 23.03 -9.02 -4.09
CA TYR A 130 23.43 -9.60 -2.80
C TYR A 130 24.05 -8.48 -1.95
N HIS A 131 23.38 -8.10 -0.87
CA HIS A 131 23.96 -7.24 0.15
C HIS A 131 23.46 -7.67 1.54
N ASP A 132 23.78 -8.92 1.95
CA ASP A 132 23.96 -9.25 3.36
C ASP A 132 24.58 -10.65 3.56
N SER A 133 25.43 -10.78 4.57
CA SER A 133 26.28 -11.96 4.88
C SER A 133 25.49 -13.18 5.38
N HIS A 134 24.21 -13.04 5.71
CA HIS A 134 23.40 -14.09 6.36
C HIS A 134 22.32 -14.74 5.48
N ALA A 135 22.22 -14.39 4.20
CA ALA A 135 21.16 -14.88 3.30
C ALA A 135 21.46 -16.22 2.58
N PHE A 136 22.59 -16.88 2.89
CA PHE A 136 23.04 -18.08 2.17
C PHE A 136 22.05 -19.28 2.27
N TYR A 137 21.21 -19.31 3.30
CA TYR A 137 20.37 -20.49 3.59
C TYR A 137 19.04 -20.54 2.82
N TYR A 138 18.57 -19.44 2.25
CA TYR A 138 17.26 -19.38 1.58
C TYR A 138 17.32 -19.47 0.05
N ALA A 139 18.47 -19.17 -0.56
CA ALA A 139 18.63 -19.21 -2.01
C ALA A 139 18.48 -20.64 -2.59
N SER A 140 18.93 -21.67 -1.87
CA SER A 140 18.84 -23.06 -2.34
C SER A 140 17.40 -23.62 -2.32
N LYS A 141 16.52 -23.12 -1.43
CA LYS A 141 15.13 -23.60 -1.34
C LYS A 141 14.19 -22.94 -2.36
N LEU A 142 14.45 -21.71 -2.76
CA LEU A 142 13.62 -21.00 -3.74
C LEU A 142 13.82 -21.50 -5.17
N GLN A 143 15.03 -21.99 -5.51
CA GLN A 143 15.29 -22.58 -6.81
C GLN A 143 14.58 -23.94 -7.00
N ALA A 144 14.24 -24.65 -5.91
CA ALA A 144 13.50 -25.91 -5.94
C ALA A 144 11.97 -25.74 -6.05
N LEU A 145 11.43 -24.58 -5.66
CA LEU A 145 9.98 -24.30 -5.66
C LEU A 145 9.46 -23.70 -6.97
N VAL A 146 10.34 -23.34 -7.91
CA VAL A 146 9.98 -22.79 -9.24
C VAL A 146 10.10 -23.86 -10.34
N SER A 147 10.33 -25.14 -9.98
CA SER A 147 10.40 -26.27 -10.90
C SER A 147 9.22 -27.26 -10.83
N TYR A 148 8.08 -26.84 -10.26
CA TYR A 148 6.80 -27.56 -10.38
C TYR A 148 5.64 -26.59 -10.60
#